data_AF-S2RGM4-F1
#
_entry.id   AF-S2RGM4-F1
#
_cell.length_a   1.000
_cell.length_b   1.000
_cell.length_c   1.000
_cell.angle_alpha   90.00
_cell.angle_beta   90.00
_cell.angle_gamma   90.00
#
_symmetry.space_group_name_H-M   'P 1'
#
loop_
_entity.id
_entity.type
_entity.pdbx_description
1 polymer ?
#
loop_
_entity_poly.entity_id
_entity_poly.type
_entity_poly.pdbx_seq_one_letter_code
_entity_poly.pdbx_strand_id
1 'polypeptide(L)'
;MLDLKLIRQKPEWAKEKLAARAIKGEEIDELLALDTRRRQVTVQTEELKAKRNDVSGQIAVMKRNKENADDQIKAMREVGQKIAALDK
;
A
#
# COMPACT_ATOMS: atom_id res chain seq x y z
N MET A 1 -17.08 6.67 16.25
CA MET A 1 -15.74 6.56 15.66
C MET A 1 -15.40 7.92 15.05
N LEU A 2 -14.23 8.51 15.31
CA LEU A 2 -13.84 9.79 14.71
C LEU A 2 -13.47 9.59 13.24
N ASP A 3 -13.79 10.56 12.40
CA ASP A 3 -13.44 10.50 10.98
C ASP A 3 -11.93 10.76 10.81
N LEU A 4 -11.19 9.73 10.40
CA LEU A 4 -9.75 9.81 10.12
C LEU A 4 -9.44 10.80 8.98
N LYS A 5 -10.38 10.99 8.04
CA LYS A 5 -10.23 11.99 6.98
C LYS A 5 -10.23 13.41 7.55
N LEU A 6 -11.09 13.67 8.54
CA LEU A 6 -11.16 14.96 9.22
C LEU A 6 -9.89 15.24 10.03
N ILE A 7 -9.39 14.23 10.76
CA ILE A 7 -8.13 14.34 11.52
C ILE A 7 -6.95 14.64 10.59
N ARG A 8 -6.90 14.01 9.41
CA ARG A 8 -5.87 14.28 8.40
C ARG A 8 -5.97 15.68 7.79
N GLN A 9 -7.19 16.15 7.53
CA GLN A 9 -7.40 17.47 6.93
C GLN A 9 -7.15 18.61 7.93
N LYS A 10 -7.41 18.36 9.22
CA LYS A 10 -7.29 19.36 10.28
C LYS A 10 -6.60 18.76 11.53
N PRO A 11 -5.31 18.43 11.44
CA PRO A 11 -4.57 17.79 12.53
C PRO A 11 -4.49 18.69 13.77
N GLU A 12 -4.23 19.99 13.59
CA GLU A 12 -4.13 20.95 14.71
C GLU A 12 -5.47 21.13 15.44
N TRP A 13 -6.58 21.20 14.70
CA TRP A 13 -7.92 21.21 15.30
C TRP A 13 -8.20 19.92 16.08
N ALA A 14 -7.76 18.77 15.56
CA ALA A 14 -7.90 17.49 16.24
C ALA A 14 -7.07 17.45 17.53
N LYS A 15 -5.81 17.95 17.50
CA LYS A 15 -4.94 18.08 18.69
C LYS A 15 -5.59 18.93 19.77
N GLU A 16 -6.10 20.09 19.40
CA GLU A 16 -6.74 21.01 20.35
C GLU A 16 -8.00 20.39 20.99
N LYS A 17 -8.87 19.76 20.17
CA LYS A 17 -10.12 19.14 20.69
C LYS A 17 -9.88 17.87 21.49
N LEU A 18 -8.86 17.10 21.15
CA LEU A 18 -8.54 15.85 21.85
C LEU A 18 -7.66 16.09 23.08
N ALA A 19 -6.91 17.20 23.14
CA ALA A 19 -6.25 17.66 24.36
C ALA A 19 -7.24 17.91 25.50
N ALA A 20 -8.44 18.42 25.19
CA ALA A 20 -9.53 18.56 26.18
C ALA A 20 -10.02 17.22 26.76
N ARG A 21 -9.65 16.10 26.13
CA ARG A 21 -9.93 14.73 26.58
C ARG A 21 -8.67 14.00 27.07
N ALA A 22 -7.62 14.76 27.42
CA ALA A 22 -6.33 14.27 27.87
C ALA A 22 -5.56 13.39 26.86
N ILE A 23 -5.87 13.49 25.57
CA ILE A 23 -5.09 12.85 24.50
C ILE A 23 -3.94 13.76 24.12
N LYS A 24 -2.73 13.23 24.07
CA LYS A 24 -1.55 13.99 23.68
C LYS A 24 -1.53 14.24 22.18
N GLY A 25 -1.03 15.41 21.78
CA GLY A 25 -0.84 15.72 20.35
C GLY A 25 0.07 14.72 19.63
N GLU A 26 1.05 14.17 20.37
CA GLU A 26 1.97 13.11 19.89
C GLU A 26 1.22 11.86 19.41
N GLU A 27 0.14 11.44 20.09
CA GLU A 27 -0.65 10.27 19.67
C GLU A 27 -1.36 10.51 18.34
N ILE A 28 -1.74 11.77 18.04
CA ILE A 28 -2.32 12.14 16.76
C ILE A 28 -1.26 12.15 15.67
N ASP A 29 -0.05 12.63 15.97
CA ASP A 29 1.06 12.62 15.03
C ASP A 29 1.48 11.17 14.69
N GLU A 30 1.53 10.29 15.69
CA GLU A 30 1.76 8.85 15.48
C GLU A 30 0.65 8.22 14.63
N LEU A 31 -0.62 8.52 14.91
CA LEU A 31 -1.76 8.06 14.11
C LEU A 31 -1.63 8.48 12.64
N LEU A 32 -1.23 9.73 12.38
CA LEU A 32 -1.05 10.26 11.03
C LEU A 32 0.15 9.61 10.33
N ALA A 33 1.23 9.33 11.04
CA ALA A 33 2.37 8.60 10.52
C ALA A 33 2.00 7.16 10.12
N LEU A 34 1.24 6.47 10.98
CA LEU A 34 0.72 5.13 10.70
C LEU A 34 -0.24 5.12 9.50
N ASP A 35 -1.15 6.09 9.41
CA ASP A 35 -2.04 6.26 8.26
C ASP A 35 -1.26 6.50 6.96
N THR A 36 -0.21 7.33 7.01
CA THR A 36 0.67 7.58 5.87
C THR A 36 1.38 6.31 5.42
N ARG A 37 1.97 5.56 6.35
CA ARG A 37 2.63 4.28 6.06
C ARG A 37 1.66 3.27 5.46
N ARG A 38 0.46 3.14 6.04
CA ARG A 38 -0.58 2.25 5.52
C ARG A 38 -0.94 2.60 4.07
N ARG A 39 -1.11 3.89 3.76
CA ARG A 39 -1.44 4.36 2.40
C ARG A 39 -0.32 4.05 1.41
N GLN A 40 0.92 4.28 1.80
CA GLN A 40 2.08 3.95 0.98
C GLN A 40 2.15 2.45 0.67
N VAL A 41 2.01 1.60 1.69
CA VAL A 41 1.98 0.14 1.50
C VAL A 41 0.81 -0.27 0.61
N THR A 42 -0.38 0.31 0.81
CA THR A 42 -1.55 0.04 -0.04
C THR A 42 -1.27 0.35 -1.51
N VAL A 43 -0.72 1.54 -1.80
CA VAL A 43 -0.38 1.95 -3.17
C VAL A 43 0.67 1.01 -3.76
N GLN A 44 1.74 0.71 -3.02
CA GLN A 44 2.78 -0.21 -3.47
C GLN A 44 2.24 -1.61 -3.79
N THR A 45 1.37 -2.15 -2.93
CA THR A 45 0.71 -3.43 -3.17
C THR A 45 -0.12 -3.39 -4.46
N GLU A 46 -0.93 -2.35 -4.66
CA GLU A 46 -1.77 -2.23 -5.87
C GLU A 46 -0.94 -2.10 -7.14
N GLU A 47 0.15 -1.33 -7.12
CA GLU A 47 1.10 -1.23 -8.23
C GLU A 47 1.75 -2.58 -8.56
N LEU A 48 2.15 -3.34 -7.55
CA LEU A 48 2.73 -4.68 -7.73
C LEU A 48 1.69 -5.67 -8.29
N LYS A 49 0.44 -5.60 -7.83
CA LYS A 49 -0.66 -6.42 -8.34
C LYS A 49 -0.97 -6.09 -9.81
N ALA A 50 -1.00 -4.80 -10.17
CA ALA A 50 -1.18 -4.35 -11.54
C ALA A 50 -0.04 -4.88 -12.44
N LYS A 51 1.22 -4.64 -12.05
CA LYS A 51 2.41 -5.13 -12.77
C LYS A 51 2.38 -6.65 -12.97
N ARG A 52 1.98 -7.41 -11.95
CA ARG A 52 1.85 -8.87 -12.04
C ARG A 52 0.83 -9.27 -13.11
N ASN A 53 -0.32 -8.61 -13.15
CA ASN A 53 -1.37 -8.93 -14.11
C ASN A 53 -0.92 -8.60 -15.54
N ASP A 54 -0.28 -7.44 -15.75
CA ASP A 54 0.22 -7.02 -17.05
C ASP A 54 1.27 -7.98 -17.61
N VAL A 55 2.27 -8.32 -16.80
CA VAL A 55 3.33 -9.25 -17.21
C VAL A 55 2.78 -10.66 -17.41
N SER A 56 1.78 -11.09 -16.63
CA SER A 56 1.12 -12.39 -16.85
C SER A 56 0.43 -12.44 -18.22
N GLY A 57 -0.18 -11.33 -18.65
CA GLY A 57 -0.72 -11.19 -20.01
C GLY A 57 0.38 -11.28 -21.08
N GLN A 58 1.51 -10.59 -20.87
CA GLN A 58 2.66 -10.65 -21.78
C GLN A 58 3.24 -12.06 -21.89
N ILE A 59 3.38 -12.79 -20.77
CA ILE A 59 3.85 -14.19 -20.74
C ILE A 59 2.92 -15.08 -21.57
N ALA A 60 1.60 -14.88 -21.50
CA ALA A 60 0.64 -15.66 -22.30
C ALA A 60 0.84 -15.44 -23.81
N VAL A 61 1.11 -14.19 -24.23
CA VAL A 61 1.42 -13.85 -25.62
C VAL A 61 2.75 -14.47 -26.07
N MET A 62 3.82 -14.33 -25.27
CA MET A 62 5.13 -14.93 -25.56
C MET A 62 5.05 -16.45 -25.71
N LYS A 63 4.35 -17.13 -24.80
CA LYS A 63 4.13 -18.58 -24.89
C LYS A 63 3.37 -18.98 -26.16
N ARG A 64 2.37 -18.18 -26.57
CA ARG A 64 1.64 -18.40 -27.83
C ARG A 64 2.55 -18.22 -29.05
N ASN A 65 3.48 -17.28 -28.99
CA ASN A 65 4.48 -17.02 -30.03
C ASN A 65 5.66 -18.02 -30.00
N LYS A 66 5.68 -18.98 -29.06
CA LYS A 66 6.80 -19.91 -28.81
C LYS A 66 8.10 -19.22 -28.38
N GLU A 67 7.99 -18.03 -27.80
CA GLU A 67 9.09 -17.29 -27.20
C GLU A 67 9.35 -17.78 -25.76
N ASN A 68 10.60 -17.66 -25.28
CA ASN A 68 10.94 -18.02 -23.91
C ASN A 68 10.47 -16.91 -22.94
N ALA A 69 9.77 -17.30 -21.87
CA ALA A 69 9.25 -16.40 -20.85
C ALA A 69 9.70 -16.76 -19.42
N ASP A 70 10.73 -17.60 -19.28
CA ASP A 70 11.14 -18.18 -17.99
C ASP A 70 11.63 -17.11 -17.01
N ASP A 71 12.38 -16.11 -17.49
CA ASP A 71 12.86 -14.99 -16.69
C ASP A 71 11.73 -14.13 -16.13
N GLN A 72 10.69 -13.89 -16.95
CA GLN A 72 9.52 -13.12 -16.53
C GLN A 72 8.68 -13.91 -15.53
N ILE A 73 8.54 -15.21 -15.71
CA ILE A 73 7.86 -16.09 -14.75
C ILE A 73 8.59 -16.06 -13.39
N LYS A 74 9.93 -16.12 -13.40
CA LYS A 74 10.73 -16.01 -12.18
C LYS A 74 10.55 -14.66 -11.49
N ALA A 75 10.63 -13.56 -12.25
CA ALA A 75 10.39 -12.22 -11.74
C ALA A 75 8.98 -12.06 -11.13
N MET A 76 7.95 -12.65 -11.75
CA MET A 76 6.57 -12.58 -11.23
C MET A 76 6.38 -13.38 -9.94
N ARG A 77 7.14 -14.46 -9.75
CA ARG A 77 7.14 -15.20 -8.48
C ARG A 77 7.71 -14.36 -7.33
N GLU A 78 8.77 -13.59 -7.59
CA GLU A 78 9.34 -12.65 -6.61
C GLU A 78 8.36 -11.52 -6.28
N VAL A 79 7.67 -10.97 -7.29
CA VAL A 79 6.62 -9.97 -7.09
C VAL A 79 5.50 -10.53 -6.21
N GLY A 80 5.08 -11.78 -6.42
CA GLY A 80 4.09 -12.45 -5.57
C GLY A 80 4.52 -12.56 -4.11
N GLN A 81 5.80 -12.85 -3.85
CA GLN A 81 6.34 -12.88 -2.49
C GLN A 81 6.36 -11.49 -1.85
N LYS A 82 6.72 -10.45 -2.60
CA LYS A 82 6.70 -9.05 -2.12
C LYS A 82 5.28 -8.62 -1.75
N ILE A 83 4.28 -8.95 -2.57
CA ILE A 83 2.87 -8.68 -2.26
C ILE A 83 2.46 -9.38 -0.96
N ALA A 84 2.79 -10.67 -0.80
CA ALA A 84 2.44 -11.41 0.42
C ALA A 84 3.12 -10.87 1.69
N ALA A 85 4.31 -10.28 1.56
CA ALA A 85 5.00 -9.63 2.67
C ALA A 85 4.41 -8.26 3.04
N LEU A 86 3.87 -7.52 2.06
CA LEU A 86 3.24 -6.22 2.25
C LEU A 86 1.78 -6.30 2.73
N ASP A 87 1.07 -7.37 2.37
CA ASP A 87 -0.34 -7.60 2.77
C ASP A 87 -0.48 -8.28 4.16
N LYS A 88 0.63 -8.45 4.90
CA LYS A 88 0.65 -9.02 6.25
C LYS A 88 0.35 -7.97 7.33
#